data_AF-A0A7V8YEQ3-F1
#
_entry.id   AF-A0A7V8YEQ3-F1
#
_cell.length_a   1.000
_cell.length_b   1.000
_cell.length_c   1.000
_cell.angle_alpha   90.00
_cell.angle_beta   90.00
_cell.angle_gamma   90.00
#
_symmetry.space_group_name_H-M   'P 1'
#
loop_
_entity.id
_entity.type
_entity.pdbx_description
1 polymer ?
#
loop_
_entity_poly.entity_id
_entity_poly.type
_entity_poly.pdbx_seq_one_letter_code
_entity_poly.pdbx_strand_id
1 'polypeptide(L)'
;MTVRPAISGDLVVGSVLTGTTGTWTGVAPFTYTYQWKRCDVAGASCTRIHGATSSTYTLTGDDPLHTLRVSVRATDGNGVSRRARSLQTEKPTFALGSICNDSGVDRTRPATLEHIIVILMENRDAESVTYNSAAPYFNELIDQCGSSTEYLDNLFPNDINSLSHYLALVSGSNCNVGLGTDGEDCIDDDDDPSEHQLDTVSIFEQVSAWQAYQEDMPSNCDWGNPASGTNYYVKHNPPPYFSRITDCGTHDIGISRVDCSSDLDDVCSDPQNEFVDDLENDTLPQFAFVTPDIDNDMHDGGVTRGDNWMHTYLPLIFASPAYLRGGTAVYVVWDEQGSFDSGEMPNLFLSPYIRPTVSDVEMNHFSTLRAWSNQLGIGTYLGCASGTPPGGHGSCPPGSTEDLRAIFNF
;
A
#
# COMPACT_ATOMS: atom_id res chain seq x y z
N MET A 1 -14.46 -16.05 -39.68
CA MET A 1 -14.37 -14.62 -39.29
C MET A 1 -13.56 -13.91 -40.36
N THR A 2 -13.94 -12.71 -40.74
CA THR A 2 -13.20 -11.88 -41.71
C THR A 2 -12.63 -10.61 -41.07
N VAL A 3 -13.25 -10.07 -40.03
CA VAL A 3 -12.78 -8.93 -39.23
C VAL A 3 -12.88 -9.27 -37.75
N ARG A 4 -11.80 -8.99 -37.00
CA ARG A 4 -11.68 -9.28 -35.57
C ARG A 4 -12.59 -8.38 -34.75
N PRO A 5 -13.15 -8.86 -33.62
CA PRO A 5 -13.67 -7.98 -32.58
C PRO A 5 -12.64 -6.89 -32.21
N ALA A 6 -13.12 -5.68 -31.94
CA ALA A 6 -12.30 -4.55 -31.49
C ALA A 6 -12.89 -3.96 -30.20
N ILE A 7 -12.02 -3.37 -29.38
CA ILE A 7 -12.41 -2.66 -28.16
C ILE A 7 -12.29 -1.15 -28.44
N SER A 8 -13.23 -0.36 -27.94
CA SER A 8 -13.22 1.10 -27.97
C SER A 8 -13.74 1.68 -26.65
N GLY A 9 -13.26 2.86 -26.27
CA GLY A 9 -13.59 3.54 -25.02
C GLY A 9 -12.31 4.07 -24.36
N ASP A 10 -12.47 4.91 -23.34
CA ASP A 10 -11.32 5.45 -22.59
C ASP A 10 -10.80 4.39 -21.62
N LEU A 11 -9.47 4.24 -21.55
CA LEU A 11 -8.79 3.31 -20.64
C LEU A 11 -8.55 3.97 -19.29
N VAL A 12 -9.63 4.46 -18.68
CA VAL A 12 -9.63 5.11 -17.37
C VAL A 12 -10.64 4.39 -16.47
N VAL A 13 -10.24 4.05 -15.24
CA VAL A 13 -11.11 3.39 -14.26
C VAL A 13 -12.48 4.10 -14.15
N GLY A 14 -13.56 3.34 -14.15
CA GLY A 14 -14.94 3.85 -14.21
C GLY A 14 -15.49 4.11 -15.62
N SER A 15 -14.64 4.14 -16.65
CA SER A 15 -15.08 4.30 -18.04
C SER A 15 -15.66 3.01 -18.63
N VAL A 16 -16.57 3.14 -19.60
CA VAL A 16 -17.20 2.00 -20.29
C VAL A 16 -16.46 1.67 -21.59
N LEU A 17 -15.92 0.46 -21.66
CA LEU A 17 -15.40 -0.14 -22.87
C LEU A 17 -16.52 -0.84 -23.66
N THR A 18 -16.43 -0.78 -24.98
CA THR A 18 -17.36 -1.44 -25.92
C THR A 18 -16.61 -2.42 -26.82
N GLY A 19 -17.11 -3.65 -26.91
CA GLY A 19 -16.60 -4.70 -27.77
C GLY A 19 -17.47 -4.88 -29.03
N THR A 20 -16.88 -4.71 -30.22
CA THR A 20 -17.58 -4.99 -31.47
C THR A 20 -17.73 -6.50 -31.70
N THR A 21 -18.75 -6.91 -32.44
CA THR A 21 -18.97 -8.33 -32.78
C THR A 21 -17.88 -8.90 -33.69
N GLY A 22 -17.24 -8.05 -34.52
CA GLY A 22 -16.46 -8.48 -35.68
C GLY A 22 -17.36 -8.98 -36.83
N THR A 23 -16.77 -9.50 -37.90
CA THR A 23 -17.53 -10.03 -39.05
C THR A 23 -17.29 -11.54 -39.23
N TRP A 24 -18.37 -12.26 -39.53
CA TRP A 24 -18.39 -13.72 -39.47
C TRP A 24 -18.89 -14.33 -40.77
N THR A 25 -18.38 -15.53 -41.08
CA THR A 25 -18.82 -16.34 -42.21
C THR A 25 -19.74 -17.43 -41.69
N GLY A 26 -20.88 -17.65 -42.35
CA GLY A 26 -21.93 -18.58 -41.91
C GLY A 26 -23.30 -18.16 -42.44
N VAL A 27 -24.35 -18.82 -41.95
CA VAL A 27 -25.74 -18.55 -42.35
C VAL A 27 -26.40 -17.60 -41.35
N ALA A 28 -27.01 -16.50 -41.82
CA ALA A 28 -27.76 -15.59 -40.94
C ALA A 28 -29.10 -16.22 -40.48
N PRO A 29 -29.67 -15.79 -39.33
CA PRO A 29 -29.18 -14.76 -38.41
C PRO A 29 -28.04 -15.25 -37.51
N PHE A 30 -27.22 -14.31 -37.02
CA PHE A 30 -26.19 -14.61 -36.03
C PHE A 30 -26.66 -14.18 -34.63
N THR A 31 -26.30 -14.98 -33.63
CA THR A 31 -26.34 -14.59 -32.21
C THR A 31 -24.92 -14.47 -31.67
N TYR A 32 -24.72 -13.58 -30.69
CA TYR A 32 -23.41 -13.26 -30.15
C TYR A 32 -23.40 -13.34 -28.62
N THR A 33 -22.30 -13.85 -28.06
CA THR A 33 -22.02 -13.79 -26.62
C THR A 33 -20.60 -13.27 -26.39
N TYR A 34 -20.40 -12.52 -25.31
CA TYR A 34 -19.12 -11.90 -24.98
C TYR A 34 -18.53 -12.52 -23.72
N GLN A 35 -17.23 -12.32 -23.56
CA GLN A 35 -16.51 -12.58 -22.31
C GLN A 35 -15.30 -11.66 -22.26
N TRP A 36 -15.31 -10.73 -21.31
CA TRP A 36 -14.15 -9.91 -21.01
C TRP A 36 -13.13 -10.67 -20.17
N LYS A 37 -11.87 -10.28 -20.31
CA LYS A 37 -10.72 -10.96 -19.74
C LYS A 37 -9.65 -9.97 -19.36
N ARG A 38 -9.06 -10.20 -18.20
CA ARG A 38 -7.77 -9.64 -17.79
C ARG A 38 -6.68 -10.54 -18.30
N CYS A 39 -5.57 -9.96 -18.69
CA CYS A 39 -4.41 -10.63 -19.25
C CYS A 39 -3.15 -10.02 -18.62
N ASP A 40 -2.04 -10.75 -18.70
CA ASP A 40 -0.72 -10.21 -18.34
C ASP A 40 -0.34 -9.01 -19.23
N VAL A 41 0.81 -8.39 -18.95
CA VAL A 41 1.31 -7.21 -19.68
C VAL A 41 1.54 -7.49 -21.17
N ALA A 42 1.88 -8.72 -21.54
CA ALA A 42 2.02 -9.17 -22.93
C ALA A 42 0.66 -9.52 -23.58
N GLY A 43 -0.43 -9.41 -22.83
CA GLY A 43 -1.79 -9.81 -23.16
C GLY A 43 -1.96 -11.30 -23.46
N ALA A 44 -1.11 -12.12 -22.86
CA ALA A 44 -1.22 -13.56 -22.72
C ALA A 44 -1.91 -13.91 -21.38
N SER A 45 -1.85 -15.19 -20.98
CA SER A 45 -2.33 -15.72 -19.68
C SER A 45 -3.70 -15.23 -19.20
N CYS A 46 -4.64 -15.02 -20.12
CA CYS A 46 -5.85 -14.29 -19.78
C CYS A 46 -6.88 -15.08 -18.96
N THR A 47 -7.24 -14.56 -17.79
CA THR A 47 -8.33 -15.02 -16.92
C THR A 47 -9.66 -14.37 -17.32
N ARG A 48 -10.79 -15.01 -16.98
CA ARG A 48 -12.12 -14.44 -17.27
C ARG A 48 -12.49 -13.49 -16.15
N ILE A 49 -12.98 -12.31 -16.49
CA ILE A 49 -13.65 -11.44 -15.51
C ILE A 49 -15.05 -12.03 -15.28
N HIS A 50 -15.33 -12.44 -14.04
CA HIS A 50 -16.59 -13.09 -13.70
C HIS A 50 -17.78 -12.16 -14.03
N GLY A 51 -18.86 -12.71 -14.58
CA GLY A 51 -20.07 -11.93 -14.93
C GLY A 51 -19.95 -11.00 -16.16
N ALA A 52 -18.74 -10.61 -16.58
CA ALA A 52 -18.49 -9.68 -17.69
C ALA A 52 -18.75 -10.31 -19.07
N THR A 53 -20.02 -10.52 -19.39
CA THR A 53 -20.51 -11.24 -20.58
C THR A 53 -21.32 -10.35 -21.54
N SER A 54 -21.44 -9.06 -21.22
CA SER A 54 -22.08 -8.03 -22.03
C SER A 54 -21.16 -7.53 -23.15
N SER A 55 -21.75 -6.89 -24.15
CA SER A 55 -20.99 -6.19 -25.21
C SER A 55 -20.19 -4.99 -24.70
N THR A 56 -20.49 -4.54 -23.48
CA THR A 56 -19.79 -3.47 -22.78
C THR A 56 -19.21 -3.98 -21.46
N TYR A 57 -18.20 -3.28 -20.95
CA TYR A 57 -17.57 -3.53 -19.66
C TYR A 57 -17.12 -2.21 -19.04
N THR A 58 -17.46 -1.97 -17.78
CA THR A 58 -16.99 -0.81 -17.03
C THR A 58 -15.68 -1.18 -16.35
N LEU A 59 -14.64 -0.38 -16.55
CA LEU A 59 -13.35 -0.58 -15.91
C LEU A 59 -13.47 -0.46 -14.40
N THR A 60 -12.95 -1.46 -13.68
CA THR A 60 -12.77 -1.45 -12.22
C THR A 60 -11.30 -1.17 -11.90
N GLY A 61 -10.98 -0.90 -10.64
CA GLY A 61 -9.62 -0.51 -10.28
C GLY A 61 -8.63 -1.68 -10.11
N ASP A 62 -9.05 -2.92 -10.31
CA ASP A 62 -8.18 -4.10 -10.54
C ASP A 62 -7.80 -4.24 -12.03
N ASP A 63 -8.39 -3.45 -12.94
CA ASP A 63 -7.99 -3.45 -14.36
C ASP A 63 -6.67 -2.73 -14.69
N PRO A 64 -6.21 -1.66 -14.00
CA PRO A 64 -4.92 -1.00 -14.24
C PRO A 64 -3.69 -1.92 -14.22
N LEU A 65 -3.76 -3.05 -13.52
CA LEU A 65 -2.69 -4.06 -13.50
C LEU A 65 -2.64 -4.93 -14.77
N HIS A 66 -3.67 -4.83 -15.62
CA HIS A 66 -3.94 -5.80 -16.67
C HIS A 66 -4.11 -5.13 -18.04
N THR A 67 -3.71 -5.86 -19.09
CA THR A 67 -4.28 -5.58 -20.41
C THR A 67 -5.62 -6.28 -20.55
N LEU A 68 -6.57 -5.69 -21.28
CA LEU A 68 -7.90 -6.28 -21.45
C LEU A 68 -8.12 -6.86 -22.83
N ARG A 69 -8.89 -7.95 -22.89
CA ARG A 69 -9.38 -8.55 -24.14
C ARG A 69 -10.85 -8.93 -24.03
N VAL A 70 -11.56 -8.85 -25.16
CA VAL A 70 -12.91 -9.39 -25.29
C VAL A 70 -12.91 -10.60 -26.22
N SER A 71 -13.51 -11.70 -25.77
CA SER A 71 -13.77 -12.87 -26.61
C SER A 71 -15.23 -12.87 -27.05
N VAL A 72 -15.45 -12.85 -28.37
CA VAL A 72 -16.78 -12.94 -28.96
C VAL A 72 -16.98 -14.34 -29.51
N ARG A 73 -18.10 -14.96 -29.16
CA ARG A 73 -18.61 -16.16 -29.82
C ARG A 73 -19.78 -15.77 -30.70
N ALA A 74 -19.74 -16.18 -31.96
CA ALA A 74 -20.84 -16.04 -32.91
C ALA A 74 -21.42 -17.42 -33.22
N THR A 75 -22.74 -17.54 -33.17
CA THR A 75 -23.49 -18.73 -33.54
C THR A 75 -24.38 -18.40 -34.71
N ASP A 76 -24.23 -19.13 -35.81
CA ASP A 76 -24.99 -18.91 -37.04
C ASP A 76 -26.38 -19.57 -36.99
N GLY A 77 -27.23 -19.31 -37.98
CA GLY A 77 -28.60 -19.82 -38.06
C GLY A 77 -28.72 -21.34 -38.16
N ASN A 78 -27.60 -22.04 -38.42
CA ASN A 78 -27.50 -23.50 -38.39
C ASN A 78 -26.97 -24.03 -37.05
N GLY A 79 -26.75 -23.16 -36.06
CA GLY A 79 -26.19 -23.50 -34.75
C GLY A 79 -24.67 -23.63 -34.72
N VAL A 80 -23.96 -23.32 -35.82
CA VAL A 80 -22.49 -23.43 -35.87
C VAL A 80 -21.86 -22.29 -35.10
N SER A 81 -21.12 -22.62 -34.04
CA SER A 81 -20.51 -21.64 -33.13
C SER A 81 -19.00 -21.49 -33.35
N ARG A 82 -18.52 -20.26 -33.50
CA ARG A 82 -17.10 -19.91 -33.64
C ARG A 82 -16.70 -18.81 -32.67
N ARG A 83 -15.44 -18.75 -32.28
CA ARG A 83 -14.91 -17.78 -31.31
C ARG A 83 -13.74 -16.99 -31.90
N ALA A 84 -13.68 -15.71 -31.57
CA ALA A 84 -12.59 -14.80 -31.89
C ALA A 84 -12.29 -13.95 -30.65
N ARG A 85 -11.11 -13.32 -30.63
CA ARG A 85 -10.65 -12.43 -29.56
C ARG A 85 -10.21 -11.11 -30.17
N SER A 86 -10.42 -10.01 -29.47
CA SER A 86 -9.81 -8.72 -29.80
C SER A 86 -8.28 -8.75 -29.70
N LEU A 87 -7.63 -7.68 -30.16
CA LEU A 87 -6.29 -7.35 -29.64
C LEU A 87 -6.40 -6.96 -28.16
N GLN A 88 -5.27 -6.95 -27.46
CA GLN A 88 -5.24 -6.38 -26.11
C GLN A 88 -5.34 -4.86 -26.16
N THR A 89 -5.83 -4.26 -25.09
CA THR A 89 -5.71 -2.83 -24.82
C THR A 89 -4.31 -2.51 -24.27
N GLU A 90 -3.98 -1.23 -24.17
CA GLU A 90 -2.99 -0.77 -23.18
C GLU A 90 -3.55 -0.97 -21.76
N LYS A 91 -2.70 -0.81 -20.73
CA LYS A 91 -3.15 -0.85 -19.33
C LYS A 91 -4.07 0.35 -19.05
N PRO A 92 -5.22 0.15 -18.38
CA PRO A 92 -6.02 1.23 -17.84
C PRO A 92 -5.25 2.09 -16.85
N THR A 93 -5.69 3.34 -16.72
CA THR A 93 -5.12 4.34 -15.81
C THR A 93 -6.19 4.83 -14.84
N PHE A 94 -5.76 5.52 -13.79
CA PHE A 94 -6.65 6.27 -12.92
C PHE A 94 -6.99 7.63 -13.54
N ALA A 95 -8.14 8.18 -13.19
CA ALA A 95 -8.52 9.51 -13.67
C ALA A 95 -7.59 10.56 -13.07
N LEU A 96 -7.27 11.61 -13.83
CA LEU A 96 -6.50 12.73 -13.29
C LEU A 96 -7.16 13.26 -12.01
N GLY A 97 -6.38 13.39 -10.95
CA GLY A 97 -6.83 13.81 -9.65
C GLY A 97 -7.30 12.67 -8.73
N SER A 98 -7.41 11.41 -9.18
CA SER A 98 -8.01 10.37 -8.35
C SER A 98 -7.02 9.65 -7.44
N ILE A 99 -5.74 9.56 -7.81
CA ILE A 99 -4.67 9.07 -6.90
C ILE A 99 -4.38 10.16 -5.88
N CYS A 100 -3.81 11.27 -6.34
CA CYS A 100 -3.67 12.52 -5.58
C CYS A 100 -4.30 13.66 -6.39
N ASN A 101 -4.43 14.85 -5.80
CA ASN A 101 -5.03 16.02 -6.44
C ASN A 101 -4.09 16.76 -7.40
N ASP A 102 -3.52 16.05 -8.38
CA ASP A 102 -2.73 16.61 -9.48
C ASP A 102 -3.58 17.38 -10.52
N SER A 103 -4.91 17.27 -10.43
CA SER A 103 -5.86 18.04 -11.23
C SER A 103 -5.80 19.56 -10.97
N GLY A 104 -5.24 19.97 -9.83
CA GLY A 104 -5.18 21.36 -9.38
C GLY A 104 -6.52 21.92 -8.86
N VAL A 105 -7.63 21.19 -8.96
CA VAL A 105 -8.94 21.63 -8.47
C VAL A 105 -9.02 21.45 -6.95
N ASP A 106 -9.32 22.50 -6.19
CA ASP A 106 -9.47 22.39 -4.74
C ASP A 106 -10.58 21.40 -4.36
N ARG A 107 -10.28 20.52 -3.41
CA ARG A 107 -11.22 19.56 -2.84
C ARG A 107 -11.46 19.89 -1.38
N THR A 108 -12.70 19.72 -0.95
CA THR A 108 -13.05 19.88 0.46
C THR A 108 -12.67 18.60 1.19
N ARG A 109 -11.58 18.65 1.96
CA ARG A 109 -11.16 17.54 2.81
C ARG A 109 -12.12 17.36 4.00
N PRO A 110 -12.37 16.13 4.46
CA PRO A 110 -13.16 15.87 5.65
C PRO A 110 -12.39 16.31 6.89
N ALA A 111 -13.10 16.57 7.99
CA ALA A 111 -12.48 16.95 9.26
C ALA A 111 -11.56 15.83 9.80
N THR A 112 -12.01 14.58 9.63
CA THR A 112 -11.31 13.35 9.96
C THR A 112 -11.43 12.35 8.80
N LEU A 113 -10.47 11.46 8.66
CA LEU A 113 -10.50 10.32 7.75
C LEU A 113 -11.18 9.12 8.40
N GLU A 114 -11.72 8.23 7.58
CA GLU A 114 -12.29 6.94 7.98
C GLU A 114 -11.17 5.91 8.17
N HIS A 115 -10.13 5.96 7.32
CA HIS A 115 -9.05 4.98 7.29
C HIS A 115 -7.68 5.63 7.10
N ILE A 116 -6.68 5.12 7.80
CA ILE A 116 -5.26 5.31 7.48
C ILE A 116 -4.68 3.95 7.12
N ILE A 117 -3.99 3.89 5.98
CA ILE A 117 -3.20 2.72 5.58
C ILE A 117 -1.73 3.12 5.65
N VAL A 118 -0.94 2.35 6.38
CA VAL A 118 0.51 2.50 6.46
C VAL A 118 1.12 1.29 5.78
N ILE A 119 2.00 1.51 4.82
CA ILE A 119 2.85 0.50 4.22
C ILE A 119 4.26 0.83 4.69
N LEU A 120 4.86 -0.06 5.47
CA LEU A 120 6.21 0.10 5.96
C LEU A 120 7.15 -0.81 5.17
N MET A 121 8.12 -0.18 4.51
CA MET A 121 9.17 -0.81 3.71
C MET A 121 10.49 -0.80 4.51
N GLU A 122 11.50 -1.53 4.03
CA GLU A 122 12.76 -1.76 4.75
C GLU A 122 14.02 -1.36 3.97
N ASN A 123 15.10 -1.25 4.74
CA ASN A 123 15.98 -0.08 4.87
C ASN A 123 16.51 0.51 3.58
N ARG A 124 16.21 1.78 3.31
CA ARG A 124 16.70 2.46 2.10
C ARG A 124 17.03 3.92 2.35
N ASP A 125 18.17 4.35 1.82
CA ASP A 125 18.47 5.78 1.68
C ASP A 125 17.58 6.37 0.57
N ALA A 126 17.15 7.63 0.71
CA ALA A 126 16.27 8.30 -0.25
C ALA A 126 16.78 8.20 -1.70
N GLU A 127 18.09 8.35 -1.94
CA GLU A 127 18.72 8.28 -3.27
C GLU A 127 18.62 6.89 -3.92
N SER A 128 18.43 5.83 -3.13
CA SER A 128 18.32 4.46 -3.65
C SER A 128 16.94 4.17 -4.27
N VAL A 129 15.92 4.96 -3.94
CA VAL A 129 14.54 4.79 -4.41
C VAL A 129 14.06 6.02 -5.20
N THR A 130 14.21 7.21 -4.63
CA THR A 130 13.68 8.48 -5.18
C THR A 130 14.37 8.85 -6.48
N TYR A 131 13.58 9.01 -7.54
CA TYR A 131 14.04 9.23 -8.92
C TYR A 131 15.06 8.18 -9.42
N ASN A 132 15.05 6.99 -8.81
CA ASN A 132 15.90 5.87 -9.20
C ASN A 132 15.20 5.03 -10.29
N SER A 133 15.93 4.63 -11.34
CA SER A 133 15.37 3.81 -12.42
C SER A 133 14.93 2.40 -11.99
N ALA A 134 15.34 1.96 -10.80
CA ALA A 134 14.87 0.71 -10.19
C ALA A 134 13.47 0.84 -9.55
N ALA A 135 12.97 2.05 -9.31
CA ALA A 135 11.64 2.29 -8.74
C ALA A 135 10.76 3.19 -9.63
N PRO A 136 10.50 2.80 -10.89
CA PRO A 136 9.73 3.63 -11.82
C PRO A 136 8.33 3.97 -11.33
N TYR A 137 7.65 3.07 -10.61
CA TYR A 137 6.29 3.32 -10.14
C TYR A 137 6.27 4.30 -8.96
N PHE A 138 7.20 4.16 -8.00
CA PHE A 138 7.41 5.16 -6.96
C PHE A 138 7.66 6.55 -7.55
N ASN A 139 8.51 6.64 -8.58
CA ASN A 139 8.81 7.91 -9.25
C ASN A 139 7.59 8.52 -9.94
N GLU A 140 6.70 7.69 -10.50
CA GLU A 140 5.44 8.16 -11.06
C GLU A 140 4.53 8.76 -9.98
N LEU A 141 4.48 8.15 -8.78
CA LEU A 141 3.63 8.61 -7.70
C LEU A 141 4.18 9.84 -6.97
N ILE A 142 5.50 9.92 -6.78
CA ILE A 142 6.10 11.07 -6.09
C ILE A 142 5.90 12.39 -6.87
N ASP A 143 5.80 12.32 -8.19
CA ASP A 143 5.46 13.47 -9.05
C ASP A 143 3.98 13.89 -8.98
N GLN A 144 3.10 13.03 -8.46
CA GLN A 144 1.65 13.27 -8.34
C GLN A 144 1.22 13.65 -6.92
N CYS A 145 2.02 13.32 -5.91
CA CYS A 145 1.59 13.27 -4.51
C CYS A 145 2.51 14.07 -3.58
N GLY A 146 2.46 13.77 -2.28
CA GLY A 146 3.25 14.45 -1.25
C GLY A 146 4.50 13.66 -0.91
N SER A 147 5.63 14.35 -0.75
CA SER A 147 6.86 13.80 -0.17
C SER A 147 7.67 14.89 0.53
N SER A 148 8.65 14.48 1.32
CA SER A 148 9.62 15.36 1.96
C SER A 148 11.03 14.97 1.54
N THR A 149 11.88 15.96 1.29
CA THR A 149 13.33 15.76 1.13
C THR A 149 14.05 15.70 2.47
N GLU A 150 13.36 15.94 3.58
CA GLU A 150 13.91 16.00 4.94
C GLU A 150 13.10 15.05 5.85
N TYR A 151 12.79 13.84 5.36
CA TYR A 151 12.15 12.79 6.14
C TYR A 151 13.21 11.89 6.77
N LEU A 152 13.30 11.94 8.09
CA LEU A 152 14.28 11.22 8.88
C LEU A 152 13.61 10.06 9.61
N ASP A 153 14.43 9.10 10.01
CA ASP A 153 14.06 8.07 10.97
C ASP A 153 13.78 8.70 12.35
N ASN A 154 13.63 7.88 13.38
CA ASN A 154 13.39 8.35 14.73
C ASN A 154 14.58 9.12 15.36
N LEU A 155 15.72 9.27 14.67
CA LEU A 155 16.90 10.05 15.08
C LEU A 155 17.30 9.79 16.53
N PHE A 156 17.67 8.55 16.81
CA PHE A 156 18.14 8.18 18.14
C PHE A 156 19.59 8.66 18.38
N PRO A 157 20.00 8.89 19.65
CA PRO A 157 21.37 9.31 19.97
C PRO A 157 22.47 8.33 19.54
N ASN A 158 22.09 7.07 19.34
CA ASN A 158 22.90 5.99 18.79
C ASN A 158 22.06 5.31 17.71
N ASP A 159 22.65 4.90 16.59
CA ASP A 159 21.96 4.07 15.61
C ASP A 159 21.57 2.74 16.28
N ILE A 160 20.29 2.36 16.15
CA ILE A 160 19.71 1.15 16.74
C ILE A 160 19.05 0.31 15.65
N ASN A 161 18.59 -0.90 16.00
CA ASN A 161 18.09 -1.87 15.01
C ASN A 161 16.63 -1.57 14.59
N SER A 162 16.25 -2.05 13.40
CA SER A 162 14.92 -1.92 12.76
C SER A 162 13.76 -2.06 13.74
N LEU A 163 13.73 -3.08 14.60
CA LEU A 163 12.62 -3.30 15.55
C LEU A 163 12.28 -2.03 16.34
N SER A 164 13.31 -1.32 16.80
CA SER A 164 13.14 -0.09 17.57
C SER A 164 12.42 1.00 16.78
N HIS A 165 12.67 1.07 15.47
CA HIS A 165 12.06 2.04 14.57
C HIS A 165 10.59 1.74 14.33
N TYR A 166 10.24 0.48 14.14
CA TYR A 166 8.86 -0.02 14.05
C TYR A 166 8.06 0.33 15.30
N LEU A 167 8.60 0.04 16.48
CA LEU A 167 7.94 0.31 17.77
C LEU A 167 7.76 1.81 18.02
N ALA A 168 8.78 2.60 17.72
CA ALA A 168 8.75 4.05 17.89
C ALA A 168 7.79 4.73 16.91
N LEU A 169 7.67 4.25 15.67
CA LEU A 169 6.71 4.75 14.69
C LEU A 169 5.25 4.60 15.17
N VAL A 170 4.91 3.49 15.82
CA VAL A 170 3.51 3.21 16.22
C VAL A 170 3.16 3.66 17.64
N SER A 171 4.14 3.99 18.48
CA SER A 171 3.91 4.33 19.89
C SER A 171 4.60 5.62 20.37
N GLY A 172 5.42 6.24 19.53
CA GLY A 172 6.15 7.45 19.88
C GLY A 172 7.36 7.22 20.79
N SER A 173 7.75 5.95 21.03
CA SER A 173 8.98 5.54 21.72
C SER A 173 9.26 4.04 21.53
N ASN A 174 10.50 3.62 21.73
CA ASN A 174 10.90 2.21 21.85
C ASN A 174 11.07 1.76 23.32
N CYS A 175 10.64 2.57 24.29
CA CYS A 175 10.82 2.32 25.73
C CYS A 175 9.51 2.43 26.51
N ASN A 176 9.45 1.78 27.68
CA ASN A 176 8.36 2.00 28.65
C ASN A 176 8.43 3.40 29.27
N VAL A 177 9.64 3.89 29.55
CA VAL A 177 9.91 5.25 30.02
C VAL A 177 11.12 5.79 29.26
N GLY A 178 11.06 7.00 28.72
CA GLY A 178 12.15 7.60 27.95
C GLY A 178 12.11 7.27 26.45
N LEU A 179 13.26 7.30 25.80
CA LEU A 179 13.43 7.13 24.34
C LEU A 179 14.85 6.65 24.02
N GLY A 180 15.02 5.89 22.93
CA GLY A 180 16.32 5.44 22.44
C GLY A 180 16.94 4.43 23.38
N THR A 181 18.20 4.63 23.76
CA THR A 181 18.93 3.78 24.71
C THR A 181 18.96 4.35 26.13
N ASP A 182 18.44 5.56 26.34
CA ASP A 182 18.57 6.33 27.59
C ASP A 182 17.37 6.15 28.54
N GLY A 183 16.36 5.39 28.13
CA GLY A 183 15.14 5.12 28.90
C GLY A 183 15.22 3.90 29.84
N GLU A 184 14.08 3.52 30.38
CA GLU A 184 13.86 2.27 31.13
C GLU A 184 13.10 1.28 30.25
N ASP A 185 13.56 0.02 30.27
CA ASP A 185 13.01 -1.09 29.47
C ASP A 185 12.85 -0.73 27.99
N CYS A 186 13.91 -0.15 27.42
CA CYS A 186 13.99 0.10 26.00
C CYS A 186 14.28 -1.19 25.24
N ILE A 187 13.66 -1.34 24.08
CA ILE A 187 14.00 -2.36 23.08
C ILE A 187 14.92 -1.68 22.07
N ASP A 188 16.19 -2.08 22.04
CA ASP A 188 17.24 -1.53 21.17
C ASP A 188 17.97 -2.60 20.33
N ASP A 189 17.50 -3.86 20.41
CA ASP A 189 17.92 -4.99 19.59
C ASP A 189 16.75 -5.51 18.72
N ASP A 190 16.98 -6.62 18.01
CA ASP A 190 16.02 -7.27 17.11
C ASP A 190 15.48 -8.60 17.70
N ASP A 191 15.62 -8.81 19.01
CA ASP A 191 15.20 -10.06 19.65
C ASP A 191 13.66 -10.20 19.67
N ASP A 192 13.20 -11.45 19.74
CA ASP A 192 11.78 -11.81 19.62
C ASP A 192 10.93 -11.30 20.82
N PRO A 193 9.59 -11.19 20.67
CA PRO A 193 8.66 -10.80 21.75
C PRO A 193 8.72 -11.64 23.04
N SER A 194 9.35 -12.82 23.01
CA SER A 194 9.57 -13.63 24.21
C SER A 194 10.64 -13.07 25.14
N GLU A 195 11.60 -12.31 24.59
CA GLU A 195 12.66 -11.65 25.34
C GLU A 195 12.24 -10.21 25.70
N HIS A 196 11.47 -9.55 24.82
CA HIS A 196 11.09 -8.15 24.97
C HIS A 196 9.60 -7.89 24.87
N GLN A 197 9.08 -7.02 25.74
CA GLN A 197 7.73 -6.46 25.63
C GLN A 197 7.67 -5.03 26.14
N LEU A 198 6.82 -4.23 25.50
CA LEU A 198 6.46 -2.88 25.95
C LEU A 198 5.06 -2.86 26.59
N ASP A 199 4.94 -2.08 27.67
CA ASP A 199 3.66 -1.66 28.29
C ASP A 199 3.38 -0.17 27.97
N THR A 200 3.97 0.36 26.91
CA THR A 200 3.58 1.67 26.37
C THR A 200 2.32 1.55 25.51
N VAL A 201 1.52 2.62 25.46
CA VAL A 201 0.34 2.69 24.61
C VAL A 201 0.77 2.89 23.16
N SER A 202 0.23 2.09 22.25
CA SER A 202 0.41 2.25 20.80
C SER A 202 -0.85 2.80 20.12
N ILE A 203 -0.74 3.22 18.86
CA ILE A 203 -1.88 3.69 18.08
C ILE A 203 -2.97 2.60 17.91
N PHE A 204 -2.60 1.32 17.93
CA PHE A 204 -3.52 0.19 17.84
C PHE A 204 -4.57 0.21 18.98
N GLU A 205 -4.21 0.70 20.17
CA GLU A 205 -5.14 0.88 21.29
C GLU A 205 -5.96 2.17 21.22
N GLN A 206 -5.51 3.18 20.46
CA GLN A 206 -6.18 4.48 20.38
C GLN A 206 -7.33 4.52 19.36
N VAL A 207 -7.27 3.64 18.35
CA VAL A 207 -8.24 3.58 17.25
C VAL A 207 -9.41 2.66 17.58
N SER A 208 -10.56 2.87 16.92
CA SER A 208 -11.75 2.04 17.15
C SER A 208 -11.68 0.65 16.52
N ALA A 209 -10.85 0.50 15.49
CA ALA A 209 -10.61 -0.77 14.80
C ALA A 209 -9.23 -0.70 14.12
N TRP A 210 -8.44 -1.76 14.27
CA TRP A 210 -7.16 -1.89 13.60
C TRP A 210 -7.01 -3.29 12.99
N GLN A 211 -6.19 -3.38 11.94
CA GLN A 211 -5.56 -4.62 11.54
C GLN A 211 -4.11 -4.36 11.13
N ALA A 212 -3.23 -5.31 11.44
CA ALA A 212 -1.91 -5.41 10.84
C ALA A 212 -1.95 -6.56 9.82
N TYR A 213 -1.48 -6.32 8.60
CA TYR A 213 -1.42 -7.29 7.53
C TYR A 213 0.05 -7.59 7.23
N GLN A 214 0.49 -8.79 7.61
CA GLN A 214 1.89 -9.19 7.60
C GLN A 214 2.10 -10.26 6.54
N GLU A 215 2.85 -9.94 5.49
CA GLU A 215 3.05 -10.86 4.37
C GLU A 215 3.90 -12.07 4.78
N ASP A 216 3.45 -13.26 4.37
CA ASP A 216 4.08 -14.55 4.65
C ASP A 216 4.17 -14.91 6.15
N MET A 217 3.42 -14.21 7.01
CA MET A 217 3.35 -14.53 8.44
C MET A 217 2.70 -15.92 8.64
N PRO A 218 3.36 -16.86 9.34
CA PRO A 218 2.88 -18.26 9.42
C PRO A 218 1.55 -18.43 10.13
N SER A 219 1.26 -17.58 11.11
CA SER A 219 0.03 -17.60 11.89
C SER A 219 -0.30 -16.21 12.43
N ASN A 220 -1.59 -15.91 12.61
CA ASN A 220 -2.01 -14.61 13.17
C ASN A 220 -1.37 -14.37 14.54
N CYS A 221 -0.79 -13.18 14.72
CA CYS A 221 0.02 -12.85 15.90
C CYS A 221 1.11 -13.89 16.13
N ASP A 222 2.03 -14.03 15.18
CA ASP A 222 3.22 -14.88 15.34
C ASP A 222 4.25 -14.20 16.26
N TRP A 223 4.82 -14.97 17.19
CA TRP A 223 5.65 -14.46 18.30
C TRP A 223 7.15 -14.67 18.09
N GLY A 224 7.57 -15.15 16.93
CA GLY A 224 8.98 -15.42 16.71
C GLY A 224 9.39 -15.30 15.27
N ASN A 225 10.69 -15.14 15.08
CA ASN A 225 11.26 -15.32 13.75
C ASN A 225 10.95 -16.74 13.28
N PRO A 226 10.38 -16.90 12.07
CA PRO A 226 9.88 -18.18 11.65
C PRO A 226 11.00 -19.19 11.48
N ALA A 227 10.68 -20.46 11.73
CA ALA A 227 11.55 -21.55 11.30
C ALA A 227 11.70 -21.52 9.76
N SER A 228 12.84 -21.99 9.24
CA SER A 228 13.15 -21.99 7.81
C SER A 228 11.94 -22.31 6.91
N GLY A 229 11.59 -21.43 5.97
CA GLY A 229 10.53 -21.69 4.98
C GLY A 229 9.52 -20.56 4.74
N THR A 230 9.60 -19.45 5.48
CA THR A 230 8.86 -18.21 5.21
C THR A 230 9.83 -17.02 5.20
N ASN A 231 9.37 -15.89 4.68
CA ASN A 231 10.11 -14.63 4.53
C ASN A 231 9.61 -13.51 5.46
N TYR A 232 8.68 -13.84 6.35
CA TYR A 232 8.26 -13.00 7.47
C TYR A 232 9.35 -12.90 8.55
N TYR A 233 9.48 -11.73 9.19
CA TYR A 233 10.32 -11.52 10.36
C TYR A 233 9.53 -10.77 11.43
N VAL A 234 9.47 -11.32 12.65
CA VAL A 234 8.63 -10.75 13.72
C VAL A 234 9.06 -9.35 14.11
N LYS A 235 10.36 -9.03 13.98
CA LYS A 235 10.88 -7.70 14.23
C LYS A 235 10.25 -6.59 13.37
N HIS A 236 9.67 -6.94 12.21
CA HIS A 236 8.95 -6.00 11.33
C HIS A 236 7.43 -5.96 11.65
N ASN A 237 6.99 -6.61 12.72
CA ASN A 237 5.60 -6.70 13.15
C ASN A 237 5.46 -6.14 14.57
N PRO A 238 4.99 -4.90 14.75
CA PRO A 238 4.92 -4.27 16.07
C PRO A 238 3.92 -4.92 17.06
N PRO A 239 2.67 -5.29 16.68
CA PRO A 239 1.65 -5.76 17.63
C PRO A 239 2.08 -6.82 18.66
N PRO A 240 2.81 -7.90 18.31
CA PRO A 240 3.27 -8.90 19.28
C PRO A 240 4.16 -8.35 20.42
N TYR A 241 4.82 -7.21 20.23
CA TYR A 241 5.70 -6.59 21.23
C TYR A 241 4.94 -5.74 22.26
N PHE A 242 3.67 -5.41 22.04
CA PHE A 242 2.88 -4.61 22.99
C PHE A 242 2.05 -5.51 23.90
N SER A 243 2.48 -5.65 25.15
CA SER A 243 1.81 -6.45 26.20
C SER A 243 0.35 -6.05 26.47
N ARG A 244 -0.03 -4.83 26.07
CA ARG A 244 -1.37 -4.26 26.21
C ARG A 244 -2.34 -4.74 25.14
N ILE A 245 -1.84 -5.22 24.00
CA ILE A 245 -2.65 -5.77 22.91
C ILE A 245 -2.98 -7.23 23.23
N THR A 246 -4.13 -7.44 23.87
CA THR A 246 -4.54 -8.79 24.34
C THR A 246 -5.30 -9.62 23.31
N ASP A 247 -5.71 -9.01 22.19
CA ASP A 247 -6.51 -9.58 21.11
C ASP A 247 -5.74 -9.66 19.78
N CYS A 248 -4.40 -9.61 19.83
CA CYS A 248 -3.53 -9.60 18.65
C CYS A 248 -3.87 -10.69 17.62
N GLY A 249 -4.18 -11.92 18.05
CA GLY A 249 -4.51 -13.03 17.12
C GLY A 249 -5.77 -12.84 16.27
N THR A 250 -6.55 -11.79 16.53
CA THR A 250 -7.72 -11.42 15.72
C THR A 250 -7.50 -10.20 14.82
N HIS A 251 -6.39 -9.49 14.99
CA HIS A 251 -6.13 -8.21 14.34
C HIS A 251 -4.77 -8.15 13.64
N ASP A 252 -3.80 -8.95 14.09
CA ASP A 252 -2.54 -9.16 13.39
C ASP A 252 -2.65 -10.40 12.50
N ILE A 253 -2.80 -10.15 11.20
CA ILE A 253 -3.28 -11.08 10.19
C ILE A 253 -2.15 -11.43 9.23
N GLY A 254 -1.90 -12.73 9.07
CA GLY A 254 -0.99 -13.21 8.03
C GLY A 254 -1.63 -13.13 6.66
N ILE A 255 -1.04 -12.38 5.74
CA ILE A 255 -1.48 -12.34 4.33
C ILE A 255 -0.58 -13.22 3.47
N SER A 256 -1.18 -13.83 2.44
CA SER A 256 -0.43 -14.71 1.53
C SER A 256 0.62 -13.92 0.76
N ARG A 257 1.84 -14.45 0.70
CA ARG A 257 2.95 -13.92 -0.10
C ARG A 257 2.56 -13.77 -1.56
N VAL A 258 2.94 -12.63 -2.16
CA VAL A 258 3.03 -12.46 -3.60
C VAL A 258 4.47 -12.64 -4.09
N ASP A 259 4.63 -13.38 -5.18
CA ASP A 259 5.93 -13.53 -5.83
C ASP A 259 6.14 -12.39 -6.82
N CYS A 260 6.91 -11.39 -6.41
CA CYS A 260 7.29 -10.26 -7.25
C CYS A 260 8.57 -10.56 -8.04
N SER A 261 8.71 -10.04 -9.25
CA SER A 261 9.96 -10.18 -10.02
C SER A 261 11.00 -9.15 -9.59
N SER A 262 12.28 -9.42 -9.84
CA SER A 262 13.35 -8.40 -9.80
C SER A 262 13.51 -7.66 -11.14
N ASP A 263 12.74 -8.05 -12.16
CA ASP A 263 12.73 -7.39 -13.47
C ASP A 263 11.72 -6.24 -13.49
N LEU A 264 12.06 -5.18 -14.24
CA LEU A 264 11.15 -4.03 -14.45
C LEU A 264 9.91 -4.45 -15.25
N ASP A 265 8.77 -3.84 -14.93
CA ASP A 265 7.47 -4.01 -15.61
C ASP A 265 6.81 -5.40 -15.49
N ASP A 266 7.39 -6.32 -14.71
CA ASP A 266 6.80 -7.63 -14.40
C ASP A 266 6.12 -7.59 -13.03
N VAL A 267 4.79 -7.72 -13.03
CA VAL A 267 3.96 -7.62 -11.82
C VAL A 267 4.04 -8.88 -10.97
N CYS A 268 3.76 -8.73 -9.68
CA CYS A 268 3.73 -9.84 -8.76
C CYS A 268 2.60 -10.83 -9.09
N SER A 269 2.67 -12.03 -8.49
CA SER A 269 1.53 -12.95 -8.51
C SER A 269 0.27 -12.31 -7.93
N ASP A 270 -0.91 -12.83 -8.31
CA ASP A 270 -2.22 -12.32 -7.91
C ASP A 270 -2.38 -12.24 -6.37
N PRO A 271 -2.58 -11.03 -5.77
CA PRO A 271 -2.65 -10.82 -4.32
C PRO A 271 -4.02 -11.21 -3.73
N GLN A 272 -4.44 -12.48 -3.85
CA GLN A 272 -5.69 -12.93 -3.21
C GLN A 272 -5.48 -13.20 -1.72
N ASN A 273 -5.72 -12.19 -0.88
CA ASN A 273 -5.55 -12.26 0.57
C ASN A 273 -6.53 -11.33 1.32
N GLU A 274 -6.51 -11.39 2.66
CA GLU A 274 -7.46 -10.68 3.53
C GLU A 274 -7.40 -9.15 3.37
N PHE A 275 -6.21 -8.58 3.12
CA PHE A 275 -6.11 -7.14 2.87
C PHE A 275 -6.87 -6.73 1.59
N VAL A 276 -6.72 -7.50 0.51
CA VAL A 276 -7.45 -7.26 -0.74
C VAL A 276 -8.95 -7.51 -0.57
N ASP A 277 -9.33 -8.54 0.20
CA ASP A 277 -10.75 -8.78 0.54
C ASP A 277 -11.35 -7.56 1.26
N ASP A 278 -10.62 -6.93 2.20
CA ASP A 278 -11.11 -5.76 2.92
C ASP A 278 -11.21 -4.51 2.04
N LEU A 279 -10.28 -4.35 1.09
CA LEU A 279 -10.33 -3.29 0.08
C LEU A 279 -11.54 -3.45 -0.85
N GLU A 280 -11.82 -4.66 -1.31
CA GLU A 280 -12.92 -4.95 -2.24
C GLU A 280 -14.29 -4.88 -1.56
N ASN A 281 -14.39 -5.35 -0.31
CA ASN A 281 -15.66 -5.45 0.42
C ASN A 281 -16.00 -4.22 1.25
N ASP A 282 -15.17 -3.17 1.21
CA ASP A 282 -15.38 -1.92 1.95
C ASP A 282 -15.39 -2.15 3.48
N THR A 283 -14.47 -2.98 3.96
CA THR A 283 -14.37 -3.42 5.37
C THR A 283 -13.06 -3.06 6.04
N LEU A 284 -12.24 -2.21 5.42
CA LEU A 284 -10.99 -1.71 6.01
C LEU A 284 -11.17 -1.22 7.47
N PRO A 285 -10.19 -1.46 8.35
CA PRO A 285 -10.18 -0.92 9.70
C PRO A 285 -9.90 0.59 9.71
N GLN A 286 -10.07 1.25 10.86
CA GLN A 286 -9.70 2.67 10.99
C GLN A 286 -8.19 2.88 10.81
N PHE A 287 -7.37 1.91 11.21
CA PHE A 287 -5.92 1.89 11.01
C PHE A 287 -5.47 0.53 10.47
N ALA A 288 -4.89 0.52 9.27
CA ALA A 288 -4.30 -0.65 8.63
C ALA A 288 -2.79 -0.48 8.57
N PHE A 289 -2.05 -1.44 9.13
CA PHE A 289 -0.59 -1.48 9.09
C PHE A 289 -0.13 -2.65 8.22
N VAL A 290 0.53 -2.39 7.10
CA VAL A 290 0.89 -3.40 6.11
C VAL A 290 2.40 -3.49 6.03
N THR A 291 2.92 -4.70 6.21
CA THR A 291 4.35 -4.99 6.08
C THR A 291 4.52 -6.08 5.02
N PRO A 292 5.19 -5.80 3.88
CA PRO A 292 5.61 -6.84 2.95
C PRO A 292 6.63 -7.78 3.61
N ASP A 293 6.87 -8.94 2.99
CA ASP A 293 7.91 -9.85 3.49
C ASP A 293 9.33 -9.33 3.14
N ILE A 294 10.37 -9.94 3.71
CA ILE A 294 11.75 -9.43 3.58
C ILE A 294 12.30 -9.36 2.14
N ASP A 295 11.67 -10.07 1.20
CA ASP A 295 12.02 -9.90 -0.21
C ASP A 295 11.30 -8.67 -0.78
N ASN A 296 10.00 -8.54 -0.49
CA ASN A 296 9.12 -7.54 -1.08
C ASN A 296 9.17 -6.17 -0.39
N ASP A 297 9.66 -6.07 0.84
CA ASP A 297 9.83 -4.82 1.60
C ASP A 297 11.06 -4.01 1.13
N MET A 298 11.78 -4.55 0.15
CA MET A 298 13.04 -4.11 -0.42
C MET A 298 14.28 -4.59 0.30
N HIS A 299 14.27 -5.11 1.52
CA HIS A 299 15.48 -5.45 2.28
C HIS A 299 16.40 -6.41 1.50
N ASP A 300 15.95 -7.65 1.25
CA ASP A 300 16.74 -8.70 0.59
C ASP A 300 16.47 -8.77 -0.92
N GLY A 301 15.25 -8.44 -1.34
CA GLY A 301 14.81 -8.56 -2.73
C GLY A 301 15.11 -7.34 -3.62
N GLY A 302 15.56 -6.24 -3.01
CA GLY A 302 16.00 -5.03 -3.72
C GLY A 302 14.87 -4.09 -4.14
N VAL A 303 15.26 -2.89 -4.59
CA VAL A 303 14.34 -1.79 -4.89
C VAL A 303 13.30 -2.15 -5.97
N THR A 304 13.72 -2.80 -7.06
CA THR A 304 12.79 -3.18 -8.14
C THR A 304 11.68 -4.11 -7.65
N ARG A 305 12.00 -5.04 -6.75
CA ARG A 305 11.01 -5.99 -6.24
C ARG A 305 9.96 -5.29 -5.39
N GLY A 306 10.38 -4.42 -4.47
CA GLY A 306 9.43 -3.62 -3.67
C GLY A 306 8.65 -2.62 -4.50
N ASP A 307 9.22 -2.06 -5.56
CA ASP A 307 8.48 -1.20 -6.51
C ASP A 307 7.39 -1.99 -7.25
N ASN A 308 7.69 -3.23 -7.66
CA ASN A 308 6.70 -4.14 -8.24
C ASN A 308 5.60 -4.53 -7.24
N TRP A 309 5.94 -4.70 -5.95
CA TRP A 309 4.97 -4.91 -4.88
C TRP A 309 4.04 -3.70 -4.71
N MET A 310 4.60 -2.49 -4.66
CA MET A 310 3.81 -1.25 -4.62
C MET A 310 2.94 -1.08 -5.86
N HIS A 311 3.47 -1.38 -7.05
CA HIS A 311 2.73 -1.37 -8.31
C HIS A 311 1.59 -2.40 -8.31
N THR A 312 1.64 -3.43 -7.45
CA THR A 312 0.57 -4.42 -7.31
C THR A 312 -0.51 -3.97 -6.32
N TYR A 313 -0.14 -3.49 -5.13
CA TYR A 313 -1.11 -3.18 -4.06
C TYR A 313 -1.68 -1.75 -4.10
N LEU A 314 -0.87 -0.73 -4.44
CA LEU A 314 -1.36 0.66 -4.43
C LEU A 314 -2.54 0.89 -5.40
N PRO A 315 -2.55 0.34 -6.63
CA PRO A 315 -3.73 0.42 -7.48
C PRO A 315 -4.99 -0.19 -6.87
N LEU A 316 -4.88 -1.30 -6.14
CA LEU A 316 -6.02 -1.93 -5.45
C LEU A 316 -6.56 -1.01 -4.34
N ILE A 317 -5.67 -0.30 -3.65
CA ILE A 317 -6.08 0.71 -2.66
C ILE A 317 -6.81 1.87 -3.34
N PHE A 318 -6.25 2.43 -4.42
CA PHE A 318 -6.86 3.55 -5.15
C PHE A 318 -8.20 3.18 -5.79
N ALA A 319 -8.40 1.89 -6.07
CA ALA A 319 -9.62 1.29 -6.56
C ALA A 319 -10.71 1.11 -5.50
N SER A 320 -10.32 1.01 -4.23
CA SER A 320 -11.22 0.63 -3.15
C SER A 320 -12.35 1.65 -2.97
N PRO A 321 -13.57 1.22 -2.57
CA PRO A 321 -14.66 2.14 -2.29
C PRO A 321 -14.29 3.20 -1.25
N ALA A 322 -13.52 2.84 -0.22
CA ALA A 322 -13.03 3.74 0.82
C ALA A 322 -12.16 4.88 0.27
N TYR A 323 -11.17 4.56 -0.58
CA TYR A 323 -10.30 5.58 -1.18
C TYR A 323 -11.06 6.48 -2.15
N LEU A 324 -11.91 5.89 -3.01
CA LEU A 324 -12.70 6.63 -3.99
C LEU A 324 -13.73 7.58 -3.36
N ARG A 325 -14.22 7.29 -2.15
CA ARG A 325 -15.06 8.22 -1.37
C ARG A 325 -14.27 9.36 -0.72
N GLY A 326 -12.93 9.29 -0.73
CA GLY A 326 -12.05 10.27 -0.10
C GLY A 326 -11.99 10.15 1.42
N GLY A 327 -12.27 8.96 1.96
CA GLY A 327 -12.19 8.66 3.39
C GLY A 327 -10.82 8.12 3.85
N THR A 328 -9.88 7.91 2.91
CA THR A 328 -8.62 7.20 3.19
C THR A 328 -7.40 8.05 2.84
N ALA A 329 -6.34 7.93 3.64
CA ALA A 329 -4.98 8.31 3.25
C ALA A 329 -4.04 7.11 3.37
N VAL A 330 -3.00 7.10 2.53
CA VAL A 330 -1.96 6.06 2.52
C VAL A 330 -0.60 6.71 2.78
N TYR A 331 0.17 6.08 3.63
CA TYR A 331 1.55 6.43 3.96
C TYR A 331 2.43 5.28 3.51
N VAL A 332 3.37 5.54 2.60
CA VAL A 332 4.45 4.59 2.29
C VAL A 332 5.74 5.20 2.82
N VAL A 333 6.31 4.57 3.83
CA VAL A 333 7.52 5.05 4.51
C VAL A 333 8.47 3.86 4.74
N TRP A 334 9.74 4.15 4.99
CA TRP A 334 10.78 3.19 5.32
C TRP A 334 11.12 3.35 6.81
N ASP A 335 11.47 2.28 7.50
CA ASP A 335 11.74 2.27 8.95
C ASP A 335 13.09 2.92 9.32
N GLU A 336 14.14 2.64 8.56
CA GLU A 336 15.46 3.27 8.71
C GLU A 336 16.21 3.47 7.38
N GLN A 337 17.28 4.25 7.44
CA GLN A 337 18.19 4.49 6.33
C GLN A 337 18.98 3.21 5.97
N GLY A 338 19.37 3.09 4.70
CA GLY A 338 20.19 1.95 4.24
C GLY A 338 21.64 2.01 4.74
N SER A 339 22.11 3.20 5.09
CA SER A 339 23.35 3.41 5.82
C SER A 339 23.04 3.82 7.27
N PHE A 340 23.52 3.04 8.24
CA PHE A 340 23.43 3.30 9.69
C PHE A 340 24.18 4.59 10.15
N ASP A 341 24.33 5.60 9.30
CA ASP A 341 25.26 6.72 9.53
C ASP A 341 24.72 8.05 8.93
N SER A 342 23.43 8.32 9.11
CA SER A 342 22.66 9.50 8.68
C SER A 342 22.24 9.55 7.20
N GLY A 343 21.02 10.07 6.97
CA GLY A 343 20.45 10.31 5.66
C GLY A 343 18.93 10.45 5.70
N GLU A 344 18.34 10.95 4.64
CA GLU A 344 16.89 11.00 4.50
C GLU A 344 16.36 9.70 3.91
N MET A 345 15.14 9.34 4.29
CA MET A 345 14.49 8.12 3.83
C MET A 345 13.46 8.44 2.74
N PRO A 346 13.25 7.51 1.79
CA PRO A 346 12.14 7.65 0.85
C PRO A 346 10.82 7.72 1.64
N ASN A 347 9.89 8.51 1.13
CA ASN A 347 8.59 8.68 1.75
C ASN A 347 7.59 9.15 0.69
N LEU A 348 6.35 8.70 0.84
CA LEU A 348 5.27 9.02 -0.07
C LEU A 348 3.96 9.10 0.71
N PHE A 349 3.31 10.26 0.62
CA PHE A 349 2.03 10.55 1.25
C PHE A 349 0.96 10.67 0.17
N LEU A 350 -0.05 9.83 0.25
CA LEU A 350 -1.06 9.64 -0.79
C LEU A 350 -2.44 9.95 -0.22
N SER A 351 -3.15 10.85 -0.89
CA SER A 351 -4.55 11.14 -0.59
C SER A 351 -5.17 11.92 -1.74
N PRO A 352 -6.46 11.73 -2.03
CA PRO A 352 -7.17 12.49 -3.06
C PRO A 352 -7.22 14.00 -2.78
N TYR A 353 -6.72 14.50 -1.64
CA TYR A 353 -6.64 15.91 -1.29
C TYR A 353 -5.24 16.51 -1.47
N ILE A 354 -4.17 15.71 -1.45
CA ILE A 354 -2.79 16.17 -1.58
C ILE A 354 -2.56 16.66 -3.00
N ARG A 355 -2.06 17.88 -3.15
CA ARG A 355 -1.50 18.33 -4.44
C ARG A 355 -0.04 17.89 -4.54
N PRO A 356 0.50 17.68 -5.76
CA PRO A 356 1.94 17.47 -5.96
C PRO A 356 2.76 18.48 -5.16
N THR A 357 3.44 18.01 -4.12
CA THR A 357 4.13 18.86 -3.14
C THR A 357 5.34 18.11 -2.61
N VAL A 358 6.50 18.74 -2.72
CA VAL A 358 7.72 18.29 -2.06
C VAL A 358 8.07 19.31 -0.98
N SER A 359 8.16 18.84 0.26
CA SER A 359 8.48 19.65 1.44
C SER A 359 9.96 19.53 1.79
N ASP A 360 10.55 20.62 2.30
CA ASP A 360 11.89 20.67 2.91
C ASP A 360 11.81 20.86 4.44
N VAL A 361 10.64 20.62 5.02
CA VAL A 361 10.45 20.64 6.47
C VAL A 361 10.95 19.33 7.06
N GLU A 362 11.90 19.44 7.99
CA GLU A 362 12.41 18.31 8.77
C GLU A 362 11.28 17.62 9.52
N MET A 363 11.09 16.34 9.24
CA MET A 363 10.03 15.52 9.79
C MET A 363 10.51 14.09 9.99
N ASN A 364 9.83 13.32 10.81
CA ASN A 364 10.20 11.94 11.11
C ASN A 364 8.98 11.07 11.43
N HIS A 365 9.22 9.81 11.77
CA HIS A 365 8.22 8.83 12.21
C HIS A 365 7.25 9.36 13.28
N PHE A 366 7.72 10.15 14.24
CA PHE A 366 6.85 10.71 15.27
C PHE A 366 5.87 11.75 14.72
N SER A 367 6.30 12.56 13.76
CA SER A 367 5.41 13.50 13.08
C SER A 367 4.38 12.79 12.19
N THR A 368 4.77 11.65 11.60
CA THR A 368 3.86 10.75 10.88
C THR A 368 2.80 10.16 11.83
N LEU A 369 3.22 9.64 12.99
CA LEU A 369 2.30 9.16 14.03
C LEU A 369 1.33 10.26 14.49
N ARG A 370 1.83 11.48 14.69
CA ARG A 370 1.02 12.65 15.04
C ARG A 370 -0.03 12.93 13.96
N ALA A 371 0.36 12.85 12.69
CA ALA A 371 -0.53 13.06 11.55
C ALA A 371 -1.66 12.03 11.53
N TRP A 372 -1.36 10.75 11.77
CA TRP A 372 -2.37 9.70 11.88
C TRP A 372 -3.38 9.99 12.99
N SER A 373 -2.91 10.30 14.20
CA SER A 373 -3.80 10.67 15.31
C SER A 373 -4.69 11.85 14.96
N ASN A 374 -4.12 12.91 14.37
CA ASN A 374 -4.87 14.09 13.96
C ASN A 374 -5.95 13.75 12.92
N GLN A 375 -5.57 13.03 11.87
CA GLN A 375 -6.45 12.64 10.77
C GLN A 375 -7.56 11.71 11.21
N LEU A 376 -7.31 10.84 12.19
CA LEU A 376 -8.33 9.95 12.77
C LEU A 376 -9.18 10.62 13.87
N GLY A 377 -8.92 11.89 14.18
CA GLY A 377 -9.65 12.64 15.21
C GLY A 377 -9.27 12.26 16.65
N ILE A 378 -8.12 11.63 16.85
CA ILE A 378 -7.57 11.27 18.15
C ILE A 378 -6.93 12.50 18.79
N GLY A 379 -7.46 12.92 19.94
CA GLY A 379 -7.04 14.15 20.63
C GLY A 379 -5.81 14.02 21.52
N THR A 380 -5.27 12.82 21.68
CA THR A 380 -4.10 12.51 22.52
C THR A 380 -2.97 11.92 21.69
N TYR A 381 -1.85 12.62 21.61
CA TYR A 381 -0.67 12.15 20.88
C TYR A 381 0.22 11.29 21.79
N LEU A 382 0.86 10.26 21.22
CA LEU A 382 1.71 9.32 21.93
C LEU A 382 3.17 9.77 21.91
N GLY A 383 3.89 9.54 23.02
CA GLY A 383 5.34 9.77 23.12
C GLY A 383 5.82 11.03 22.39
N CYS A 384 6.82 10.88 21.53
CA CYS A 384 7.40 12.00 20.82
C CYS A 384 6.51 12.69 19.78
N ALA A 385 5.42 12.05 19.33
CA ALA A 385 4.38 12.71 18.55
C ALA A 385 3.67 13.82 19.35
N SER A 386 3.66 13.71 20.69
CA SER A 386 3.17 14.75 21.60
C SER A 386 4.22 15.84 21.92
N GLY A 387 5.49 15.60 21.57
CA GLY A 387 6.63 16.41 21.97
C GLY A 387 7.19 16.04 23.34
N THR A 388 6.81 14.89 23.92
CA THR A 388 7.32 14.42 25.23
C THR A 388 7.46 12.91 25.25
N PRO A 389 8.66 12.34 25.49
CA PRO A 389 8.84 10.90 25.62
C PRO A 389 7.99 10.31 26.76
N PRO A 390 7.62 9.01 26.73
CA PRO A 390 6.98 8.34 27.85
C PRO A 390 7.67 8.64 29.19
N GLY A 391 6.89 8.98 30.22
CA GLY A 391 7.40 9.39 31.54
C GLY A 391 8.18 10.72 31.60
N GLY A 392 8.40 11.41 30.47
CA GLY A 392 9.02 12.74 30.41
C GLY A 392 10.55 12.75 30.54
N HIS A 393 11.21 11.62 30.29
CA HIS A 393 12.67 11.49 30.36
C HIS A 393 13.29 11.72 28.97
N GLY A 394 14.24 12.64 28.86
CA GLY A 394 14.92 12.97 27.60
C GLY A 394 14.23 14.08 26.79
N SER A 395 14.64 14.22 25.52
CA SER A 395 14.07 15.16 24.56
C SER A 395 13.75 14.45 23.25
N CYS A 396 12.62 14.78 22.66
CA CYS A 396 12.29 14.27 21.34
C CYS A 396 13.18 14.89 20.26
N PRO A 397 13.49 14.15 19.19
CA PRO A 397 14.20 14.71 18.06
C PRO A 397 13.47 15.92 17.47
N PRO A 398 14.17 16.84 16.78
CA PRO A 398 13.50 17.88 16.02
C PRO A 398 12.63 17.27 14.90
N GLY A 399 11.67 18.04 14.39
CA GLY A 399 10.67 17.54 13.44
C GLY A 399 9.54 16.68 14.06
N SER A 400 9.71 16.13 15.26
CA SER A 400 8.76 15.14 15.85
C SER A 400 7.32 15.59 16.02
N THR A 401 7.06 16.91 16.03
CA THR A 401 5.73 17.49 16.22
C THR A 401 5.20 18.25 15.01
N GLU A 402 5.86 18.12 13.85
CA GLU A 402 5.42 18.79 12.63
C GLU A 402 4.03 18.34 12.20
N ASP A 403 3.28 19.26 11.61
CA ASP A 403 1.90 19.03 11.18
C ASP A 403 1.86 18.67 9.69
N LEU A 404 2.06 17.39 9.38
CA LEU A 404 2.02 16.89 8.00
C LEU A 404 0.67 17.16 7.33
N ARG A 405 -0.43 17.18 8.10
CA ARG A 405 -1.77 17.52 7.60
C ARG A 405 -1.81 18.94 7.06
N ALA A 406 -1.12 19.87 7.73
CA ALA A 406 -0.97 21.26 7.30
C ALA A 406 0.00 21.40 6.12
N ILE A 407 1.14 20.70 6.16
CA ILE A 407 2.19 20.75 5.13
C ILE A 407 1.65 20.26 3.77
N PHE A 408 1.00 19.09 3.75
CA PHE A 408 0.51 18.46 2.52
C PHE A 408 -0.99 18.69 2.27
N ASN A 409 -1.67 19.40 3.18
CA ASN A 409 -3.03 19.92 3.01
C ASN A 409 -4.14 18.85 2.86
N PHE A 410 -4.08 17.72 3.59
CA PHE A 410 -4.97 16.56 3.42
C PHE A 410 -5.63 16.01 4.68
#